data_AF-A0A932HF32-F1
#
_entry.id   AF-A0A932HF32-F1
#
_cell.length_a   1.000
_cell.length_b   1.000
_cell.length_c   1.000
_cell.angle_alpha   90.00
_cell.angle_beta   90.00
_cell.angle_gamma   90.00
#
_symmetry.space_group_name_H-M   'P 1'
#
loop_
_entity.id
_entity.type
_entity.pdbx_description
1 polymer ?
#
loop_
_entity_poly.entity_id
_entity_poly.type
_entity_poly.pdbx_seq_one_letter_code
_entity_poly.pdbx_strand_id
1 'polypeptide(L)'
;MKPGPLRALLHASTALVLFTLLVSWQALRVALVLGGLVAVVFEALRLSRPEVRDLAARWVPVFRPHEAARPSGAAWLFVGFALAAWMPAPAPAAAVLAGALADPAAALVGGRFGRGLPKSWPGTVAAFAVAAGALALAGIPPLAAGTAGLAAAALERWSGPVNDNLLVAPAVGMVVWWLA
;
A
#
# COMPACT_ATOMS: atom_id res chain seq x y z
N MET A 1 -2.55 18.24 -15.34
CA MET A 1 -2.54 16.79 -15.68
C MET A 1 -3.32 16.06 -14.60
N LYS A 2 -4.23 15.12 -14.93
CA LYS A 2 -4.86 14.27 -13.90
C LYS A 2 -3.74 13.46 -13.23
N PRO A 3 -3.44 13.64 -11.94
CA PRO A 3 -2.28 13.01 -11.28
C PRO A 3 -2.41 11.47 -11.12
N GLY A 4 -3.40 10.85 -11.77
CA GLY A 4 -3.75 9.43 -11.61
C GLY A 4 -2.62 8.46 -11.99
N PRO A 5 -2.07 8.49 -13.22
CA PRO A 5 -1.11 7.47 -13.66
C PRO A 5 0.23 7.54 -12.95
N LEU A 6 0.78 8.75 -12.78
CA LEU A 6 2.05 8.95 -12.08
C LEU A 6 1.95 8.51 -10.61
N ARG A 7 0.85 8.85 -9.93
CA ARG A 7 0.64 8.42 -8.55
C ARG A 7 0.49 6.91 -8.45
N ALA A 8 -0.28 6.28 -9.35
CA ALA A 8 -0.41 4.83 -9.39
C ALA A 8 0.95 4.14 -9.61
N LEU A 9 1.80 4.71 -10.48
CA LEU A 9 3.15 4.22 -10.73
C LEU A 9 4.06 4.37 -9.50
N LEU A 10 4.05 5.52 -8.85
CA LEU A 10 4.84 5.77 -7.63
C LEU A 10 4.38 4.92 -6.45
N HIS A 11 3.10 4.60 -6.38
CA HIS A 11 2.56 3.68 -5.38
C HIS A 11 3.02 2.24 -5.68
N ALA A 12 2.88 1.80 -6.94
CA ALA A 12 3.34 0.47 -7.37
C ALA A 12 4.86 0.30 -7.24
N SER A 13 5.65 1.36 -7.42
CA SER A 13 7.12 1.30 -7.28
C SER A 13 7.55 1.04 -5.84
N THR A 14 6.68 1.16 -4.84
CA THR A 14 7.00 0.72 -3.47
C THR A 14 7.28 -0.78 -3.40
N ALA A 15 6.78 -1.59 -4.35
CA ALA A 15 7.12 -3.01 -4.49
C ALA A 15 8.62 -3.24 -4.74
N LEU A 16 9.39 -2.23 -5.21
CA LEU A 16 10.83 -2.34 -5.39
C LEU A 16 11.57 -2.61 -4.08
N VAL A 17 10.97 -2.31 -2.93
CA VAL A 17 11.55 -2.69 -1.62
C VAL A 17 11.73 -4.22 -1.51
N LEU A 18 10.97 -5.01 -2.26
CA LEU A 18 11.12 -6.47 -2.30
C LEU A 18 12.47 -6.92 -2.87
N PHE A 19 13.20 -6.08 -3.61
CA PHE A 19 14.56 -6.43 -4.05
C PHE A 19 15.53 -6.64 -2.88
N THR A 20 15.22 -6.13 -1.69
CA THR A 20 15.99 -6.45 -0.47
C THR A 20 15.94 -7.94 -0.11
N LEU A 21 14.96 -8.70 -0.59
CA LEU A 21 14.92 -10.16 -0.45
C LEU A 21 16.04 -10.87 -1.21
N LEU A 22 16.64 -10.24 -2.23
CA LEU A 22 17.85 -10.74 -2.88
C LEU A 22 19.05 -10.79 -1.92
N VAL A 23 18.98 -10.02 -0.83
CA VAL A 23 19.97 -10.02 0.26
C VAL A 23 19.53 -10.97 1.38
N SER A 24 18.39 -10.70 2.01
CA SER A 24 17.81 -11.57 3.07
C SER A 24 16.42 -11.09 3.51
N TRP A 25 15.70 -11.96 4.23
CA TRP A 25 14.48 -11.57 4.97
C TRP A 25 14.73 -10.47 6.00
N GLN A 26 15.89 -10.48 6.66
CA GLN A 26 16.24 -9.46 7.64
C GLN A 26 16.45 -8.09 6.97
N ALA A 27 17.06 -8.07 5.78
CA ALA A 27 17.21 -6.85 4.99
C ALA A 27 15.86 -6.25 4.60
N LEU A 28 14.89 -7.09 4.19
CA LEU A 28 13.52 -6.63 3.95
C LEU A 28 12.92 -6.03 5.22
N ARG A 29 12.96 -6.73 6.35
CA ARG A 29 12.41 -6.22 7.62
C ARG A 29 12.99 -4.87 8.00
N VAL A 30 14.32 -4.74 7.95
CA VAL A 30 15.01 -3.48 8.24
C VAL A 30 14.57 -2.38 7.28
N ALA A 31 14.47 -2.66 5.98
CA ALA A 31 14.02 -1.68 4.99
C ALA A 31 12.57 -1.22 5.24
N LEU A 32 11.65 -2.13 5.59
CA LEU A 32 10.26 -1.78 5.89
C LEU A 32 10.15 -0.93 7.17
N VAL A 33 10.87 -1.30 8.24
CA VAL A 33 10.88 -0.55 9.51
C VAL A 33 11.50 0.84 9.31
N LEU A 34 12.66 0.92 8.65
CA LEU A 34 13.31 2.20 8.35
C LEU A 34 12.45 3.06 7.42
N GLY A 35 11.81 2.47 6.41
CA GLY A 35 10.87 3.16 5.52
C GLY A 35 9.69 3.75 6.29
N GLY A 36 9.10 2.98 7.21
CA GLY A 36 8.05 3.47 8.12
C GLY A 36 8.53 4.61 9.03
N LEU A 37 9.72 4.48 9.62
CA LEU A 37 10.30 5.53 10.47
C LEU A 37 10.56 6.82 9.67
N VAL A 38 11.16 6.72 8.48
CA VAL A 38 11.38 7.85 7.58
C VAL A 38 10.05 8.51 7.22
N ALA A 39 9.02 7.73 6.91
CA ALA A 39 7.69 8.26 6.61
C ALA A 39 7.09 9.05 7.80
N VAL A 40 7.18 8.51 9.01
CA VAL A 40 6.69 9.19 10.23
C VAL A 40 7.46 10.48 10.50
N VAL A 41 8.79 10.44 10.46
CA VAL A 41 9.64 11.62 10.70
C VAL A 41 9.38 12.69 9.64
N PHE A 42 9.30 12.30 8.37
CA PHE A 42 8.99 13.22 7.28
C PHE A 42 7.62 13.87 7.45
N GLU A 43 6.57 13.10 7.76
CA GLU A 43 5.24 13.65 7.99
C GLU A 43 5.18 14.55 9.23
N ALA A 44 5.86 14.20 10.32
CA ALA A 44 5.94 15.05 11.50
C ALA A 44 6.58 16.41 11.16
N LEU A 45 7.68 16.42 10.39
CA LEU A 45 8.31 17.66 9.90
C LEU A 45 7.38 18.43 8.94
N ARG A 46 6.74 17.75 8.00
CA ARG A 46 5.84 18.34 7.01
C ARG A 46 4.62 18.99 7.66
N LEU A 47 4.05 18.37 8.69
CA LEU A 47 2.84 18.86 9.36
C LEU A 47 3.15 19.93 10.41
N SER A 48 4.36 19.94 10.99
CA SER A 48 4.77 20.94 11.97
C SER A 48 5.40 22.20 11.35
N ARG A 49 5.94 22.12 10.12
CA ARG A 49 6.68 23.21 9.47
C ARG A 49 6.10 23.57 8.10
N PRO A 50 5.49 24.76 7.95
CA PRO A 50 4.97 25.23 6.66
C PRO A 50 6.01 25.21 5.54
N GLU A 51 7.27 25.51 5.83
CA GLU A 51 8.35 25.56 4.84
C GLU A 51 8.60 24.19 4.21
N VAL A 52 8.55 23.13 5.04
CA VAL A 52 8.72 21.74 4.60
C VAL A 52 7.52 21.31 3.77
N ARG A 53 6.31 21.65 4.19
CA ARG A 53 5.08 21.37 3.43
C ARG A 53 5.12 22.04 2.06
N ASP A 54 5.47 23.31 1.99
CA ASP A 54 5.45 24.10 0.77
C ASP A 54 6.61 23.69 -0.17
N LEU A 55 7.74 23.25 0.39
CA LEU A 55 8.78 22.58 -0.39
C LEU A 55 8.28 21.25 -0.95
N ALA A 56 7.68 20.39 -0.13
CA ALA A 56 7.17 19.09 -0.56
C ALA A 56 6.11 19.24 -1.66
N ALA A 57 5.19 20.19 -1.54
CA ALA A 57 4.16 20.47 -2.54
C ALA A 57 4.74 20.91 -3.90
N ARG A 58 5.91 21.56 -3.92
CA ARG A 58 6.60 21.96 -5.15
C ARG A 58 7.30 20.80 -5.85
N TRP A 59 7.91 19.89 -5.09
CA TRP A 59 8.75 18.81 -5.64
C TRP A 59 8.02 17.48 -5.81
N VAL A 60 6.93 17.26 -5.06
CA VAL A 60 6.21 15.99 -4.99
C VAL A 60 4.75 16.23 -5.40
N PRO A 61 4.44 16.20 -6.71
CA PRO A 61 3.12 16.58 -7.24
C PRO A 61 2.03 15.52 -7.02
N VAL A 62 2.21 14.61 -6.04
CA VAL A 62 1.28 13.52 -5.74
C VAL A 62 0.40 13.77 -4.50
N PHE A 63 0.70 14.78 -3.69
CA PHE A 63 -0.13 15.12 -2.53
C PHE A 63 -1.52 15.60 -2.96
N ARG A 64 -2.55 15.10 -2.27
CA ARG A 64 -3.94 15.52 -2.45
C ARG A 64 -4.21 16.78 -1.61
N PRO A 65 -5.16 17.65 -2.02
CA PRO A 65 -5.48 18.86 -1.25
C PRO A 65 -5.81 18.60 0.23
N HIS A 66 -6.51 17.50 0.54
CA HIS A 66 -6.86 17.14 1.93
C HIS A 66 -5.69 16.57 2.74
N GLU A 67 -4.57 16.20 2.11
CA GLU A 67 -3.35 15.75 2.79
C GLU A 67 -2.47 16.94 3.23
N ALA A 68 -2.85 18.18 2.91
CA ALA A 68 -2.10 19.36 3.32
C ALA A 68 -1.99 19.51 4.85
N ALA A 69 -2.99 19.03 5.59
CA ALA A 69 -3.08 19.13 7.05
C ALA A 69 -3.20 17.76 7.76
N ARG A 70 -2.98 16.66 7.05
CA ARG A 70 -3.11 15.29 7.56
C ARG A 70 -2.02 14.39 6.97
N PRO A 71 -1.62 13.30 7.65
CA PRO A 71 -0.62 12.39 7.08
C PRO A 71 -1.03 11.87 5.71
N SER A 72 -0.06 11.80 4.79
CA SER A 72 -0.29 11.38 3.41
C SER A 72 -0.58 9.88 3.28
N GLY A 73 -1.26 9.48 2.20
CA GLY A 73 -1.49 8.06 1.89
C GLY A 73 -0.21 7.24 1.81
N ALA A 74 0.86 7.82 1.25
CA ALA A 74 2.17 7.17 1.20
C ALA A 74 2.76 6.91 2.59
N ALA A 75 2.59 7.85 3.54
CA ALA A 75 3.05 7.63 4.90
C ALA A 75 2.25 6.53 5.61
N TRP A 76 0.93 6.52 5.45
CA TRP A 76 0.09 5.43 5.96
C TRP A 76 0.51 4.07 5.39
N LEU A 77 0.83 4.00 4.09
CA LEU A 77 1.31 2.79 3.43
C LEU A 77 2.60 2.26 4.07
N PHE A 78 3.61 3.12 4.22
CA PHE A 78 4.89 2.72 4.81
C PHE A 78 4.78 2.34 6.29
N VAL A 79 3.87 2.98 7.05
CA VAL A 79 3.55 2.53 8.40
C VAL A 79 2.90 1.14 8.36
N GLY A 80 1.95 0.90 7.46
CA GLY A 80 1.35 -0.42 7.25
C GLY A 80 2.39 -1.50 6.92
N PHE A 81 3.36 -1.19 6.06
CA PHE A 81 4.49 -2.08 5.75
C PHE A 81 5.39 -2.33 6.97
N ALA A 82 5.71 -1.30 7.75
CA ALA A 82 6.51 -1.44 8.96
C ALA A 82 5.82 -2.32 10.01
N LEU A 83 4.49 -2.23 10.13
CA LEU A 83 3.70 -3.12 11.00
C LEU A 83 3.78 -4.58 10.52
N ALA A 84 3.62 -4.81 9.22
CA ALA A 84 3.73 -6.15 8.64
C ALA A 84 5.15 -6.75 8.75
N ALA A 85 6.19 -5.92 8.86
CA ALA A 85 7.59 -6.36 8.96
C ALA A 85 7.86 -7.26 10.18
N TRP A 86 7.06 -7.14 11.23
CA TRP A 86 7.20 -7.93 12.46
C TRP A 86 6.63 -9.35 12.34
N MET A 87 5.93 -9.66 11.25
CA MET A 87 5.37 -10.98 11.00
C MET A 87 6.45 -11.96 10.48
N PRO A 88 6.32 -13.27 10.73
CA PRO A 88 7.22 -14.27 10.16
C PRO A 88 7.12 -14.30 8.63
N ALA A 89 8.21 -14.70 7.97
CA ALA A 89 8.20 -14.94 6.54
C ALA A 89 7.17 -16.04 6.19
N PRO A 90 6.44 -15.93 5.07
CA PRO A 90 6.57 -14.93 4.00
C PRO A 90 5.68 -13.68 4.14
N ALA A 91 4.99 -13.50 5.26
CA ALA A 91 3.96 -12.46 5.42
C ALA A 91 4.38 -11.01 5.11
N PRO A 92 5.58 -10.52 5.48
CA PRO A 92 6.00 -9.16 5.13
C PRO A 92 6.06 -8.92 3.61
N ALA A 93 6.52 -9.91 2.84
CA ALA A 93 6.60 -9.80 1.39
C ALA A 93 5.20 -9.77 0.76
N ALA A 94 4.29 -10.62 1.27
CA ALA A 94 2.90 -10.64 0.85
C ALA A 94 2.18 -9.31 1.13
N ALA A 95 2.40 -8.74 2.31
CA ALA A 95 1.87 -7.43 2.70
C ALA A 95 2.31 -6.32 1.74
N VAL A 96 3.61 -6.30 1.38
CA VAL A 96 4.15 -5.34 0.41
C VAL A 96 3.56 -5.55 -0.97
N LEU A 97 3.51 -6.77 -1.48
CA LEU A 97 2.95 -7.08 -2.80
C LEU A 97 1.50 -6.62 -2.91
N ALA A 98 0.66 -6.98 -1.95
CA ALA A 98 -0.75 -6.57 -1.97
C ALA A 98 -0.91 -5.06 -1.78
N GLY A 99 -0.23 -4.46 -0.81
CA GLY A 99 -0.33 -3.01 -0.56
C GLY A 99 0.18 -2.16 -1.72
N ALA A 100 1.23 -2.60 -2.43
CA ALA A 100 1.79 -1.89 -3.56
C ALA A 100 0.97 -2.06 -4.85
N LEU A 101 0.27 -3.19 -5.05
CA LEU A 101 -0.37 -3.51 -6.34
C LEU A 101 -1.90 -3.38 -6.33
N ALA A 102 -2.56 -3.62 -5.20
CA ALA A 102 -4.03 -3.64 -5.14
C ALA A 102 -4.64 -2.25 -5.37
N ASP A 103 -4.16 -1.21 -4.67
CA ASP A 103 -4.70 0.15 -4.80
C ASP A 103 -4.48 0.75 -6.20
N PRO A 104 -3.29 0.66 -6.83
CA PRO A 104 -3.10 1.09 -8.21
C PRO A 104 -4.02 0.38 -9.19
N ALA A 105 -4.21 -0.94 -9.03
CA ALA A 105 -5.11 -1.72 -9.87
C ALA A 105 -6.56 -1.24 -9.71
N ALA A 106 -7.03 -1.06 -8.47
CA ALA A 106 -8.37 -0.55 -8.17
C ALA A 106 -8.58 0.85 -8.75
N ALA A 107 -7.60 1.74 -8.62
CA ALA A 107 -7.67 3.10 -9.13
C ALA A 107 -7.72 3.15 -10.66
N LEU A 108 -6.92 2.33 -11.35
CA LEU A 108 -6.88 2.28 -12.82
C LEU A 108 -8.16 1.68 -13.41
N VAL A 109 -8.58 0.52 -12.90
CA VAL A 109 -9.77 -0.19 -13.39
C VAL A 109 -11.04 0.54 -12.95
N GLY A 110 -11.13 0.94 -11.68
CA GLY A 110 -12.25 1.71 -11.13
C GLY A 110 -12.39 3.09 -11.77
N GLY A 111 -11.29 3.78 -12.06
CA GLY A 111 -11.31 5.05 -12.78
C GLY A 111 -11.85 4.93 -14.21
N ARG A 112 -11.63 3.80 -14.89
CA ARG A 112 -12.08 3.54 -16.26
C ARG A 112 -13.51 2.99 -16.33
N PHE A 113 -13.88 2.08 -15.44
CA PHE A 113 -15.14 1.31 -15.51
C PHE A 113 -16.12 1.60 -14.37
N GLY A 114 -15.69 2.32 -13.33
CA GLY A 114 -16.46 2.59 -12.11
C GLY A 114 -17.46 3.74 -12.19
N ARG A 115 -17.71 4.29 -13.38
CA ARG A 115 -18.74 5.33 -13.64
C ARG A 115 -18.63 6.56 -12.72
N GLY A 116 -17.41 6.96 -12.36
CA GLY A 116 -17.15 8.14 -11.52
C GLY A 116 -17.31 7.91 -10.02
N LEU A 117 -17.63 6.68 -9.57
CA LEU A 117 -17.66 6.35 -8.15
C LEU A 117 -16.23 6.33 -7.56
N PRO A 118 -16.01 6.97 -6.39
CA PRO A 118 -14.71 6.94 -5.71
C PRO A 118 -14.22 5.52 -5.36
N LYS A 119 -15.15 4.64 -4.94
CA LYS A 119 -14.93 3.22 -4.67
C LYS A 119 -15.97 2.44 -5.47
N SER A 120 -15.52 1.57 -6.38
CA SER A 120 -16.40 0.93 -7.38
C SER A 120 -16.22 -0.59 -7.41
N TRP A 121 -17.25 -1.33 -7.82
CA TRP A 121 -17.16 -2.78 -8.00
C TRP A 121 -16.04 -3.22 -8.95
N PRO A 122 -15.85 -2.60 -10.14
CA PRO A 122 -14.71 -2.94 -11.00
C PRO A 122 -13.36 -2.72 -10.31
N GLY A 123 -13.23 -1.65 -9.52
CA GLY A 123 -12.02 -1.40 -8.72
C GLY A 123 -11.78 -2.47 -7.66
N THR A 124 -12.83 -2.83 -6.89
CA THR A 124 -12.76 -3.90 -5.88
C THR A 124 -12.37 -5.25 -6.49
N VAL A 125 -12.96 -5.61 -7.64
CA VAL A 125 -12.62 -6.86 -8.36
C VAL A 125 -11.16 -6.84 -8.85
N ALA A 126 -10.68 -5.69 -9.34
CA ALA A 126 -9.29 -5.53 -9.74
C ALA A 126 -8.31 -5.66 -8.57
N ALA A 127 -8.60 -5.02 -7.43
CA ALA A 127 -7.81 -5.18 -6.20
C ALA A 127 -7.72 -6.65 -5.79
N PHE A 128 -8.85 -7.36 -5.75
CA PHE A 128 -8.90 -8.79 -5.43
C PHE A 128 -8.02 -9.61 -6.39
N ALA A 129 -8.28 -9.48 -7.70
CA ALA A 129 -7.61 -10.30 -8.72
C ALA A 129 -6.10 -10.06 -8.75
N VAL A 130 -5.67 -8.80 -8.65
CA VAL A 130 -4.25 -8.44 -8.68
C VAL A 130 -3.55 -8.87 -7.39
N ALA A 131 -4.15 -8.65 -6.22
CA ALA A 131 -3.56 -9.10 -4.96
C ALA A 131 -3.47 -10.63 -4.89
N ALA A 132 -4.57 -11.34 -5.11
CA ALA A 132 -4.57 -12.81 -5.08
C ALA A 132 -3.64 -13.40 -6.15
N GLY A 133 -3.66 -12.86 -7.36
CA GLY A 133 -2.79 -13.30 -8.45
C GLY A 133 -1.30 -13.06 -8.16
N ALA A 134 -0.93 -11.88 -7.68
CA ALA A 134 0.46 -11.57 -7.31
C ALA A 134 0.96 -12.49 -6.18
N LEU A 135 0.13 -12.76 -5.16
CA LEU A 135 0.48 -13.66 -4.07
C LEU A 135 0.61 -15.11 -4.54
N ALA A 136 -0.30 -15.59 -5.39
CA ALA A 136 -0.21 -16.92 -5.97
C ALA A 136 1.05 -17.09 -6.83
N LEU A 137 1.40 -16.09 -7.65
CA LEU A 137 2.63 -16.06 -8.44
C LEU A 137 3.89 -16.01 -7.56
N ALA A 138 3.80 -15.44 -6.36
CA ALA A 138 4.86 -15.46 -5.35
C ALA A 138 4.94 -16.78 -4.57
N GLY A 139 4.14 -17.79 -4.92
CA GLY A 139 4.17 -19.12 -4.29
C GLY A 139 3.34 -19.23 -3.01
N ILE A 140 2.52 -18.23 -2.68
CA ILE A 140 1.59 -18.32 -1.54
C ILE A 140 0.49 -19.35 -1.87
N PRO A 141 0.16 -20.29 -0.96
CA PRO A 141 -0.87 -21.30 -1.18
C PRO A 141 -2.21 -20.69 -1.65
N PRO A 142 -2.95 -21.33 -2.58
CA PRO A 142 -4.14 -20.73 -3.19
C PRO A 142 -5.20 -20.25 -2.19
N LEU A 143 -5.42 -21.01 -1.11
CA LEU A 143 -6.37 -20.62 -0.06
C LEU A 143 -5.92 -19.34 0.67
N ALA A 144 -4.64 -19.25 1.02
CA ALA A 144 -4.06 -18.08 1.66
C ALA A 144 -4.07 -16.87 0.71
N ALA A 145 -3.65 -17.05 -0.55
CA ALA A 145 -3.63 -16.00 -1.57
C ALA A 145 -5.04 -15.46 -1.88
N GLY A 146 -6.02 -16.35 -2.03
CA GLY A 146 -7.42 -15.98 -2.25
C GLY A 146 -8.01 -15.22 -1.06
N THR A 147 -7.82 -15.74 0.16
CA THR A 147 -8.31 -15.08 1.39
C THR A 147 -7.64 -13.72 1.59
N ALA A 148 -6.33 -13.62 1.34
CA ALA A 148 -5.59 -12.37 1.43
C ALA A 148 -6.05 -11.35 0.38
N GLY A 149 -6.30 -11.79 -0.86
CA GLY A 149 -6.87 -10.94 -1.90
C GLY A 149 -8.26 -10.42 -1.53
N LEU A 150 -9.11 -11.24 -0.90
CA LEU A 150 -10.42 -10.81 -0.40
C LEU A 150 -10.28 -9.76 0.70
N ALA A 151 -9.37 -9.97 1.64
CA ALA A 151 -9.07 -9.00 2.70
C ALA A 151 -8.58 -7.67 2.12
N ALA A 152 -7.65 -7.70 1.15
CA ALA A 152 -7.15 -6.52 0.47
C ALA A 152 -8.29 -5.76 -0.24
N ALA A 153 -9.14 -6.45 -1.00
CA ALA A 153 -10.25 -5.84 -1.72
C ALA A 153 -11.33 -5.27 -0.78
N ALA A 154 -11.64 -5.96 0.32
CA ALA A 154 -12.59 -5.49 1.31
C ALA A 154 -12.11 -4.21 2.01
N LEU A 155 -10.84 -4.17 2.40
CA LEU A 155 -10.23 -3.02 3.07
C LEU A 155 -9.95 -1.86 2.11
N GLU A 156 -9.63 -2.13 0.84
CA GLU A 156 -9.60 -1.09 -0.19
C GLU A 156 -11.00 -0.49 -0.34
N ARG A 157 -12.05 -1.31 -0.44
CA ARG A 157 -13.42 -0.80 -0.57
C ARG A 157 -13.91 -0.05 0.67
N TRP A 158 -13.33 -0.31 1.84
CA TRP A 158 -13.78 0.23 3.10
C TRP A 158 -13.63 1.76 3.17
N SER A 159 -14.70 2.43 3.58
CA SER A 159 -14.78 3.89 3.69
C SER A 159 -14.82 4.37 5.15
N GLY A 160 -14.24 3.58 6.06
CA GLY A 160 -14.23 3.89 7.49
C GLY A 160 -13.26 5.02 7.87
N PRO A 161 -13.09 5.26 9.18
CA PRO A 161 -12.29 6.38 9.68
C PRO A 161 -10.77 6.17 9.55
N VAL A 162 -10.31 4.92 9.35
CA VAL A 162 -8.88 4.59 9.22
C VAL A 162 -8.51 4.47 7.76
N ASN A 163 -7.31 4.95 7.40
CA ASN A 163 -6.83 4.95 6.02
C ASN A 163 -6.62 3.51 5.52
N ASP A 164 -7.09 3.20 4.31
CA ASP A 164 -6.94 1.91 3.65
C ASP A 164 -5.47 1.50 3.46
N ASN A 165 -4.59 2.46 3.17
CA ASN A 165 -3.14 2.21 3.02
C ASN A 165 -2.48 1.71 4.32
N LEU A 166 -3.03 2.07 5.49
CA LEU A 166 -2.54 1.55 6.77
C LEU A 166 -3.01 0.10 7.01
N LEU A 167 -4.21 -0.26 6.53
CA LEU A 167 -4.87 -1.51 6.91
C LEU A 167 -4.58 -2.68 5.97
N VAL A 168 -4.51 -2.43 4.65
CA VAL A 168 -4.41 -3.49 3.65
C VAL A 168 -3.18 -4.37 3.90
N ALA A 169 -2.01 -3.77 4.06
CA ALA A 169 -0.76 -4.51 4.22
C ALA A 169 -0.72 -5.38 5.49
N PRO A 170 -0.99 -4.86 6.70
CA PRO A 170 -1.05 -5.70 7.91
C PRO A 170 -2.11 -6.79 7.84
N ALA A 171 -3.29 -6.50 7.31
CA ALA A 171 -4.36 -7.50 7.20
C ALA A 171 -3.97 -8.65 6.27
N VAL A 172 -3.41 -8.34 5.10
CA VAL A 172 -2.89 -9.35 4.16
C VAL A 172 -1.77 -10.16 4.81
N GLY A 173 -0.81 -9.50 5.46
CA GLY A 173 0.28 -10.18 6.16
C GLY A 173 -0.24 -11.15 7.23
N MET A 174 -1.24 -10.73 8.00
CA MET A 174 -1.84 -11.56 9.05
C MET A 174 -2.58 -12.77 8.48
N VAL A 175 -3.33 -12.59 7.39
CA VAL A 175 -3.99 -13.72 6.70
C VAL A 175 -2.96 -14.72 6.20
N VAL A 176 -1.88 -14.24 5.57
CA VAL A 176 -0.82 -15.12 5.06
C VAL A 176 -0.11 -15.83 6.19
N TRP A 177 0.25 -15.14 7.28
CA TRP A 177 0.85 -15.77 8.45
C TRP A 177 -0.02 -16.90 9.04
N TRP A 178 -1.35 -16.75 9.03
CA TRP A 178 -2.24 -17.76 9.62
C TRP A 178 -2.52 -18.95 8.70
N LEU A 179 -2.35 -18.79 7.39
CA LEU A 179 -2.79 -19.78 6.40
C LEU A 179 -1.64 -20.37 5.55
N ALA A 180 -0.41 -19.90 5.72
CA ALA A 180 0.78 -20.31 4.97
C ALA A 180 2.04 -20.29 5.84
#